data_AF-B5EU93-F1
#
_entry.id   AF-B5EU93-F1
#
_cell.length_a   1.000
_cell.length_b   1.000
_cell.length_c   1.000
_cell.angle_alpha   90.00
_cell.angle_beta   90.00
_cell.angle_gamma   90.00
#
_symmetry.space_group_name_H-M   'P 1'
#
loop_
_entity.id
_entity.type
_entity.pdbx_description
1 polymer ?
#
loop_
_entity_poly.entity_id
_entity_poly.type
_entity_poly.pdbx_seq_one_letter_code
_entity_poly.pdbx_strand_id
1 'polypeptide(L)'
;MNFLRKMFKLGKVTSEDLNGKTFGELITKATDGELLVEGKPTYEIAHEKKHDLDVMLACCESEIKKYRLTNQTPAPFYFERAAILSRKNKNYAQEVAICEKYIQLMDEIFGKETLGVKAGPRFMAIEKRLPKAKELLAKNT
;
A
#
# COMPACT_ATOMS: atom_id res chain seq x y z
N MET A 1 -10.44 -11.04 13.32
CA MET A 1 -10.18 -12.47 13.00
C MET A 1 -8.75 -12.60 12.51
N ASN A 2 -8.00 -13.60 12.98
CA ASN A 2 -6.61 -13.85 12.58
C ASN A 2 -6.58 -14.47 11.16
N PHE A 3 -5.91 -13.83 10.20
CA PHE A 3 -5.85 -14.23 8.79
C PHE A 3 -5.44 -15.68 8.60
N LEU A 4 -4.38 -16.14 9.28
CA LEU A 4 -3.90 -17.52 9.17
C LEU A 4 -4.98 -18.52 9.56
N ARG A 5 -5.69 -18.27 10.67
CA ARG A 5 -6.78 -19.14 11.13
C ARG A 5 -7.91 -19.24 10.09
N LYS A 6 -8.21 -18.14 9.38
CA LYS A 6 -9.20 -18.14 8.28
C LYS A 6 -8.69 -18.99 7.10
N MET A 7 -7.42 -18.83 6.71
CA MET A 7 -6.82 -19.56 5.59
C MET A 7 -6.67 -21.06 5.87
N PHE A 8 -6.36 -21.44 7.12
CA PHE A 8 -6.39 -22.83 7.58
C PHE A 8 -7.77 -23.46 7.42
N LYS A 9 -8.83 -22.77 7.87
CA LYS A 9 -10.21 -23.26 7.73
C LYS A 9 -10.64 -23.42 6.27
N LEU A 10 -10.09 -22.61 5.37
CA LEU A 10 -10.36 -22.67 3.93
C LEU A 10 -9.48 -23.70 3.19
N GLY A 11 -8.59 -24.42 3.88
CA GLY A 11 -7.66 -25.37 3.27
C GLY A 11 -6.59 -24.73 2.39
N LYS A 12 -6.44 -23.40 2.43
CA LYS A 12 -5.50 -22.63 1.60
C LYS A 12 -4.05 -22.69 2.13
N VAL A 13 -3.88 -22.98 3.41
CA VAL A 13 -2.59 -23.12 4.10
C VAL A 13 -2.63 -24.34 5.00
N THR A 14 -1.57 -25.16 5.00
CA THR A 14 -1.43 -26.36 5.85
C THR A 14 -0.42 -26.13 6.97
N SER A 15 -0.38 -27.05 7.95
CA SER A 15 0.57 -26.96 9.07
C SER A 15 2.01 -27.11 8.62
N GLU A 16 2.25 -27.85 7.54
CA GLU A 16 3.57 -28.01 6.92
C GLU A 16 4.07 -26.71 6.30
N ASP A 17 3.17 -25.88 5.74
CA ASP A 17 3.56 -24.58 5.18
C ASP A 17 4.14 -23.63 6.25
N LEU A 18 3.72 -23.76 7.51
CA LEU A 18 4.19 -22.90 8.59
C LEU A 18 5.65 -23.15 8.98
N ASN A 19 6.18 -24.34 8.70
CA ASN A 19 7.51 -24.75 9.16
C ASN A 19 8.65 -24.37 8.19
N GLY A 20 8.36 -23.63 7.12
CA GLY A 20 9.39 -23.23 6.15
C GLY A 20 9.10 -22.01 5.30
N LYS A 21 7.90 -21.40 5.42
CA LYS A 21 7.53 -20.21 4.64
C LYS A 21 7.48 -18.96 5.49
N THR A 22 8.00 -17.88 4.94
CA THR A 22 7.80 -16.54 5.46
C THR A 22 6.32 -16.17 5.42
N PHE A 23 5.93 -15.19 6.24
CA PHE A 23 4.55 -14.70 6.24
C PHE A 23 4.12 -14.16 4.87
N GLY A 24 5.06 -13.58 4.11
CA GLY A 24 4.83 -13.15 2.73
C GLY A 24 4.49 -14.31 1.79
N GLU A 25 5.26 -15.39 1.85
CA GLU A 25 4.99 -16.59 1.04
C GLU A 25 3.69 -17.29 1.43
N LEU A 26 3.34 -17.29 2.72
CA LEU A 26 2.05 -17.79 3.19
C LEU A 26 0.88 -16.97 2.64
N ILE A 27 1.01 -15.64 2.61
CA ILE A 27 0.01 -14.76 1.99
C ILE A 27 -0.10 -15.02 0.50
N THR A 28 1.03 -15.13 -0.21
CA THR A 28 1.05 -15.42 -1.66
C THR A 28 0.35 -16.74 -1.96
N LYS A 29 0.65 -17.81 -1.21
CA LYS A 29 -0.04 -19.09 -1.35
C LYS A 29 -1.53 -18.96 -1.05
N ALA A 30 -1.89 -18.29 0.04
CA ALA A 30 -3.28 -18.18 0.46
C ALA A 30 -4.16 -17.35 -0.50
N THR A 31 -3.55 -16.45 -1.27
CA THR A 31 -4.22 -15.56 -2.22
C THR A 31 -4.03 -15.98 -3.68
N ASP A 32 -3.44 -17.15 -3.93
CA ASP A 32 -3.08 -17.63 -5.27
C ASP A 32 -2.30 -16.58 -6.09
N GLY A 33 -1.48 -15.76 -5.42
CA GLY A 33 -0.68 -14.71 -6.04
C GLY A 33 -1.43 -13.41 -6.38
N GLU A 34 -2.69 -13.22 -5.99
CA GLU A 34 -3.48 -12.01 -6.32
C GLU A 34 -2.84 -10.69 -5.84
N LEU A 35 -2.03 -10.77 -4.78
CA LEU A 35 -1.33 -9.60 -4.21
C LEU A 35 0.03 -9.34 -4.85
N LEU A 36 0.49 -10.21 -5.74
CA LEU A 36 1.72 -9.99 -6.50
C LEU A 36 1.44 -8.94 -7.57
N VAL A 37 2.41 -8.05 -7.77
CA VAL A 37 2.41 -7.11 -8.88
C VAL A 37 3.40 -7.68 -9.90
N GLU A 38 3.00 -7.88 -11.15
CA GLU A 38 3.86 -8.53 -12.17
C GLU A 38 4.51 -9.86 -11.71
N GLY A 39 3.83 -10.63 -10.85
CA GLY A 39 4.34 -11.91 -10.32
C GLY A 39 5.39 -11.80 -9.20
N LYS A 40 5.71 -10.59 -8.73
CA LYS A 40 6.63 -10.35 -7.61
C LYS A 40 5.95 -9.69 -6.40
N PRO A 41 6.47 -9.89 -5.18
CA PRO A 41 6.06 -9.12 -4.01
C PRO A 41 6.34 -7.62 -4.19
N THR A 42 5.50 -6.78 -3.58
CA THR A 42 5.59 -5.31 -3.72
C THR A 42 6.97 -4.76 -3.33
N TYR A 43 7.64 -5.36 -2.34
CA TYR A 43 8.95 -4.90 -1.88
C TYR A 43 10.07 -5.18 -2.89
N GLU A 44 10.03 -6.29 -3.64
CA GLU A 44 11.05 -6.60 -4.65
C GLU A 44 10.92 -5.64 -5.85
N ILE A 45 9.68 -5.35 -6.25
CA ILE A 45 9.39 -4.42 -7.33
C ILE A 45 9.77 -3.00 -6.95
N ALA A 46 9.62 -2.61 -5.69
CA ALA A 46 10.09 -1.31 -5.22
C ALA A 46 11.58 -1.09 -5.50
N HIS A 47 12.41 -2.15 -5.44
CA HIS A 47 13.83 -2.03 -5.73
C HIS A 47 14.10 -1.80 -7.22
N GLU A 48 13.35 -2.48 -8.10
CA GLU A 48 13.57 -2.47 -9.55
C GLU A 48 12.84 -1.32 -10.26
N LYS A 49 11.58 -1.06 -9.89
CA LYS A 49 10.64 -0.24 -10.65
C LYS A 49 10.02 0.92 -9.86
N LYS A 50 10.64 1.41 -8.78
CA LYS A 50 10.13 2.57 -8.01
C LYS A 50 9.86 3.83 -8.81
N HIS A 51 10.39 3.95 -10.03
CA HIS A 51 10.23 5.11 -10.91
C HIS A 51 9.11 4.96 -11.95
N ASP A 52 8.48 3.79 -12.00
CA ASP A 52 7.34 3.51 -12.86
C ASP A 52 6.03 3.83 -12.13
N LEU A 53 5.21 4.71 -12.72
CA LEU A 53 3.98 5.18 -12.07
C LEU A 53 2.92 4.08 -12.02
N ASP A 54 2.72 3.36 -13.11
CA ASP A 54 1.67 2.34 -13.22
C ASP A 54 1.96 1.19 -12.25
N VAL A 55 3.24 0.83 -12.13
CA VAL A 55 3.68 -0.18 -11.16
C VAL A 55 3.50 0.30 -9.72
N MET A 56 3.82 1.56 -9.39
CA MET A 56 3.61 2.08 -8.02
C MET A 56 2.12 2.19 -7.66
N LEU A 57 1.26 2.50 -8.63
CA LEU A 57 -0.20 2.48 -8.44
C LEU A 57 -0.70 1.05 -8.19
N ALA A 58 -0.22 0.06 -8.95
CA ALA A 58 -0.53 -1.34 -8.72
C ALA A 58 -0.08 -1.81 -7.32
N CYS A 59 1.10 -1.37 -6.87
CA CYS A 59 1.57 -1.63 -5.51
C CYS A 59 0.66 -0.99 -4.45
N CYS A 60 0.14 0.23 -4.68
CA CYS A 60 -0.81 0.87 -3.76
C CYS A 60 -2.09 0.03 -3.59
N GLU A 61 -2.66 -0.44 -4.70
CA GLU A 61 -3.87 -1.30 -4.64
C GLU A 61 -3.59 -2.64 -3.97
N SER A 62 -2.44 -3.27 -4.28
CA SER A 62 -2.02 -4.51 -3.62
C SER A 62 -1.89 -4.33 -2.09
N GLU A 63 -1.27 -3.24 -1.62
CA GLU A 63 -1.14 -2.99 -0.18
C GLU A 63 -2.50 -2.81 0.51
N ILE A 64 -3.46 -2.15 -0.13
CA ILE A 64 -4.82 -1.98 0.42
C ILE A 64 -5.53 -3.33 0.50
N LYS A 65 -5.46 -4.14 -0.57
CA LYS A 65 -6.03 -5.49 -0.57
C LYS A 65 -5.40 -6.36 0.51
N LYS A 66 -4.08 -6.31 0.64
CA LYS A 66 -3.32 -7.02 1.68
C LYS A 66 -3.82 -6.62 3.06
N TYR A 67 -3.95 -5.33 3.35
CA TYR A 67 -4.52 -4.86 4.62
C TYR A 67 -5.92 -5.43 4.88
N ARG A 68 -6.83 -5.38 3.90
CA ARG A 68 -8.20 -5.91 4.06
C ARG A 68 -8.22 -7.41 4.36
N LEU A 69 -7.21 -8.15 3.89
CA LEU A 69 -7.10 -9.59 4.10
C LEU A 69 -6.40 -9.93 5.42
N THR A 70 -5.30 -9.24 5.74
CA THR A 70 -4.35 -9.64 6.79
C THR A 70 -4.39 -8.73 8.02
N ASN A 71 -5.05 -7.57 7.94
CA ASN A 71 -4.94 -6.44 8.85
C ASN A 71 -3.50 -5.90 9.00
N GLN A 72 -2.59 -6.24 8.07
CA GLN A 72 -1.25 -5.65 8.06
C GLN A 72 -1.32 -4.22 7.54
N THR A 73 -0.82 -3.26 8.31
CA THR A 73 -0.84 -1.85 7.93
C THR A 73 -0.16 -1.63 6.56
N PRO A 74 -0.84 -0.98 5.60
CA PRO A 74 -0.28 -0.63 4.30
C PRO A 74 0.99 0.21 4.42
N ALA A 75 2.05 -0.16 3.70
CA ALA A 75 3.30 0.59 3.75
C ALA A 75 3.20 1.95 3.02
N PRO A 76 3.65 3.07 3.62
CA PRO A 76 3.50 4.42 3.04
C PRO A 76 4.38 4.66 1.82
N PHE A 77 5.43 3.85 1.63
CA PHE A 77 6.42 4.04 0.57
C PHE A 77 5.79 4.12 -0.82
N TYR A 78 4.88 3.20 -1.15
CA TYR A 78 4.29 3.12 -2.50
C TYR A 78 3.41 4.33 -2.81
N PHE A 79 2.60 4.76 -1.84
CA PHE A 79 1.73 5.93 -1.94
C PHE A 79 2.54 7.21 -2.11
N GLU A 80 3.59 7.39 -1.31
CA GLU A 80 4.49 8.53 -1.44
C GLU A 80 5.16 8.55 -2.82
N ARG A 81 5.64 7.40 -3.32
CA ARG A 81 6.25 7.28 -4.64
C ARG A 81 5.26 7.57 -5.77
N ALA A 82 4.06 6.99 -5.73
CA ALA A 82 3.02 7.23 -6.72
C ALA A 82 2.62 8.72 -6.76
N ALA A 83 2.49 9.37 -5.60
CA ALA A 83 2.21 10.82 -5.51
C ALA A 83 3.34 11.66 -6.13
N ILE A 84 4.61 11.32 -5.86
CA ILE A 84 5.78 11.99 -6.47
C ILE A 84 5.75 11.87 -7.99
N LEU A 85 5.50 10.67 -8.51
CA LEU A 85 5.50 10.40 -9.95
C LEU A 85 4.32 11.08 -10.65
N SER A 86 3.14 11.08 -10.02
CA SER A 86 1.95 11.80 -10.51
C SER A 86 2.25 13.29 -10.68
N ARG A 87 2.91 13.92 -9.69
CA ARG A 87 3.32 15.31 -9.77
C ARG A 87 4.33 15.58 -10.90
N LYS A 88 5.29 14.68 -11.10
CA LYS A 88 6.26 14.81 -12.21
C LYS A 88 5.58 14.77 -13.57
N ASN A 89 4.51 13.98 -13.70
CA ASN A 89 3.67 13.90 -14.89
C ASN A 89 2.64 15.04 -14.97
N LYS A 90 2.69 16.03 -14.08
CA LYS A 90 1.72 17.13 -13.94
C LYS A 90 0.26 16.65 -13.73
N ASN A 91 0.07 15.40 -13.31
CA ASN A 91 -1.23 14.87 -12.96
C ASN A 91 -1.55 15.18 -11.48
N TYR A 92 -1.90 16.44 -11.22
CA TYR A 92 -2.18 16.91 -9.86
C TYR A 92 -3.44 16.28 -9.27
N ALA A 93 -4.43 15.95 -10.11
CA ALA A 93 -5.64 15.25 -9.69
C ALA A 93 -5.30 13.87 -9.08
N GLN A 94 -4.40 13.12 -9.73
CA GLN A 94 -3.95 11.82 -9.23
C GLN A 94 -3.08 11.95 -7.98
N GLU A 95 -2.20 12.96 -7.89
CA GLU A 95 -1.45 13.23 -6.65
C GLU A 95 -2.38 13.47 -5.46
N VAL A 96 -3.43 14.30 -5.64
CA VAL A 96 -4.45 14.55 -4.60
C VAL A 96 -5.16 13.25 -4.23
N ALA A 97 -5.67 12.50 -5.21
CA ALA A 97 -6.42 11.27 -4.98
C ALA A 97 -5.61 10.23 -4.20
N ILE A 98 -4.32 10.04 -4.53
CA ILE A 98 -3.44 9.09 -3.83
C ILE A 98 -3.22 9.53 -2.37
N CYS A 99 -2.89 10.80 -2.16
CA CYS A 99 -2.65 11.34 -0.82
C CYS A 99 -3.89 11.24 0.06
N GLU A 100 -5.06 11.66 -0.44
CA GLU A 100 -6.33 11.58 0.29
C GLU A 100 -6.70 10.14 0.62
N LYS A 101 -6.60 9.23 -0.37
CA LYS A 101 -6.92 7.81 -0.17
C LYS A 101 -6.05 7.19 0.92
N TYR A 102 -4.76 7.50 0.96
CA TYR A 102 -3.87 6.95 1.99
C TYR A 102 -4.11 7.56 3.37
N ILE A 103 -4.30 8.88 3.46
CA ILE A 103 -4.60 9.57 4.72
C ILE A 103 -5.90 9.03 5.32
N GLN A 104 -6.96 8.95 4.51
CA GLN A 104 -8.24 8.39 4.94
C GLN A 104 -8.09 6.96 5.45
N LEU A 105 -7.34 6.11 4.74
CA LEU A 105 -7.10 4.73 5.18
C LEU A 105 -6.34 4.68 6.52
N MET A 106 -5.37 5.56 6.75
CA MET A 106 -4.66 5.61 8.03
C MET A 106 -5.55 6.13 9.16
N ASP A 107 -6.44 7.09 8.86
CA ASP A 107 -7.46 7.56 9.81
C ASP A 107 -8.47 6.47 10.17
N GLU A 108 -8.83 5.60 9.21
CA GLU A 108 -9.68 4.43 9.47
C GLU A 108 -8.98 3.40 10.38
N ILE A 109 -7.67 3.22 10.24
CA ILE A 109 -6.90 2.22 11.01
C ILE A 109 -6.55 2.71 12.42
N PHE A 110 -6.09 3.95 12.53
CA PHE A 110 -5.48 4.49 13.76
C PHE A 110 -6.31 5.61 14.38
N GLY A 111 -7.41 6.03 13.76
CA GLY A 111 -8.16 7.20 14.20
C GLY A 111 -7.33 8.47 14.10
N LYS A 112 -7.56 9.39 15.04
CA LYS A 112 -6.84 10.68 15.13
C LYS A 112 -5.48 10.57 15.80
N GLU A 113 -5.09 9.40 16.29
CA GLU A 113 -3.86 9.21 17.05
C GLU A 113 -2.64 9.13 16.12
N THR A 114 -1.54 9.76 16.54
CA THR A 114 -0.26 9.72 15.81
C THR A 114 0.57 8.54 16.32
N LEU A 115 0.22 7.33 15.87
CA LEU A 115 0.88 6.09 16.27
C LEU A 115 1.33 5.26 15.04
N GLY A 116 2.29 4.36 15.26
CA GLY A 116 2.77 3.43 14.24
C GLY A 116 3.20 4.14 12.95
N VAL A 117 2.58 3.77 11.82
CA VAL A 117 2.89 4.34 10.51
C VAL A 117 2.58 5.84 10.45
N LYS A 118 1.57 6.34 11.20
CA LYS A 118 1.23 7.78 11.23
C LYS A 118 2.31 8.64 11.89
N ALA A 119 3.08 8.07 12.81
CA ALA A 119 4.24 8.74 13.41
C ALA A 119 5.50 8.71 12.51
N GLY A 120 5.43 8.02 11.37
CA GLY A 120 6.55 7.83 10.46
C GLY A 120 6.79 9.03 9.53
N PRO A 121 8.06 9.27 9.12
CA PRO A 121 8.40 10.42 8.26
C PRO A 121 7.71 10.37 6.89
N ARG A 122 7.42 9.19 6.36
CA ARG A 122 6.75 9.03 5.06
C ARG A 122 5.28 9.40 5.10
N PHE A 123 4.57 9.08 6.19
CA PHE A 123 3.19 9.53 6.36
C PHE A 123 3.13 11.06 6.44
N MET A 124 4.00 11.68 7.25
CA MET A 124 4.11 13.14 7.33
C MET A 124 4.45 13.77 5.97
N ALA A 125 5.26 13.10 5.14
CA ALA A 125 5.57 13.57 3.80
C ALA A 125 4.34 13.55 2.88
N ILE A 126 3.47 12.54 2.99
CA ILE A 126 2.21 12.46 2.25
C ILE A 126 1.25 13.58 2.71
N GLU A 127 1.09 13.77 4.03
CA GLU A 127 0.26 14.86 4.57
C GLU A 127 0.73 16.23 4.09
N LYS A 128 2.04 16.49 4.12
CA LYS A 128 2.63 17.76 3.67
C LYS A 128 2.48 18.00 2.16
N ARG A 129 2.32 16.95 1.35
CA ARG A 129 2.11 17.07 -0.10
C ARG A 129 0.71 17.53 -0.45
N LEU A 130 -0.30 17.06 0.29
CA LEU A 130 -1.70 17.23 -0.07
C LEU A 130 -2.12 18.71 -0.27
N PRO A 131 -1.80 19.66 0.63
CA PRO A 131 -2.18 21.06 0.43
C PRO A 131 -1.62 21.63 -0.87
N LYS A 132 -0.35 21.34 -1.16
CA LYS A 132 0.29 21.86 -2.37
C LYS A 132 -0.27 21.23 -3.63
N ALA A 133 -0.57 19.93 -3.60
CA ALA A 133 -1.20 19.23 -4.72
C ALA A 133 -2.59 19.83 -5.04
N LYS A 134 -3.38 20.15 -4.01
CA LYS A 134 -4.69 20.83 -4.16
C LYS A 134 -4.57 22.22 -4.78
N GLU A 135 -3.61 23.03 -4.32
CA GLU A 135 -3.33 24.33 -4.94
C GLU A 135 -2.94 24.20 -6.42
N LEU A 136 -2.09 23.22 -6.76
CA LEU A 136 -1.66 23.00 -8.13
C LEU A 136 -2.82 22.53 -9.01
N LEU A 137 -3.67 21.64 -8.51
CA LEU A 137 -4.87 21.20 -9.21
C LEU A 137 -5.79 22.39 -9.51
N ALA A 138 -6.12 23.21 -8.49
CA ALA A 138 -6.99 24.37 -8.65
C ALA A 138 -6.44 25.42 -9.64
N LYS A 139 -5.11 25.55 -9.77
CA LYS A 139 -4.48 26.47 -10.73
C LYS A 139 -4.43 25.94 -12.17
N ASN A 140 -4.62 24.64 -12.36
CA ASN A 140 -4.50 23.96 -13.64
C ASN A 140 -5.82 23.27 -14.05
N THR A 141 -6.94 23.67 -13.43
CA THR A 141 -8.32 23.34 -13.82
C THR A 141 -8.94 24.60 -14.41
#